data_AF-I8U2A9-F1
#
_entry.id   AF-I8U2A9-F1
#
_cell.length_a   1.000
_cell.length_b   1.000
_cell.length_c   1.000
_cell.angle_alpha   90.00
_cell.angle_beta   90.00
_cell.angle_gamma   90.00
#
_symmetry.space_group_name_H-M   'P 1'
#
loop_
_entity.id
_entity.type
_entity.pdbx_description
1 polymer ?
#
loop_
_entity_poly.entity_id
_entity_poly.type
_entity_poly.pdbx_seq_one_letter_code
_entity_poly.pdbx_strand_id
1 'polypeptide(L)'
;MIVFDEAVVKKMLLEEGYSDEGEIDMIFNELNIIDASLQRVLDAYLADRTIVDEFKVEGLTINIIMSKFKCDFWKALGFMNTSITNHQLAKELYDM
;
A
#
# COMPACT_ATOMS: atom_id res chain seq x y z
N MET A 1 11.06 -5.03 -6.72
CA MET A 1 10.72 -5.37 -5.33
C MET A 1 11.21 -4.25 -4.44
N ILE A 2 10.39 -3.85 -3.49
CA ILE A 2 10.75 -2.90 -2.44
C ILE A 2 11.69 -3.52 -1.41
N VAL A 3 12.36 -2.67 -0.63
CA VAL A 3 13.17 -3.03 0.52
C VAL A 3 12.53 -2.40 1.76
N PHE A 4 12.38 -3.17 2.83
CA PHE A 4 11.80 -2.70 4.08
C PHE A 4 12.42 -3.44 5.27
N ASP A 5 12.35 -2.83 6.45
CA ASP A 5 12.76 -3.45 7.71
C ASP A 5 11.54 -4.14 8.33
N GLU A 6 11.58 -5.47 8.40
CA GLU A 6 10.50 -6.29 8.96
C GLU A 6 10.17 -5.91 10.41
N ALA A 7 11.16 -5.55 11.23
CA ALA A 7 10.91 -5.18 12.63
C ALA A 7 10.15 -3.84 12.72
N VAL A 8 10.48 -2.89 11.85
CA VAL A 8 9.78 -1.60 11.76
C VAL A 8 8.34 -1.81 11.30
N VAL A 9 8.13 -2.56 10.23
CA VAL A 9 6.79 -2.87 9.69
C VAL A 9 5.97 -3.64 10.72
N LYS A 10 6.54 -4.66 11.38
CA LYS A 10 5.83 -5.44 12.39
C LYS A 10 5.40 -4.57 13.57
N LYS A 11 6.30 -3.74 14.09
CA LYS A 11 5.97 -2.80 15.17
C LYS A 11 4.83 -1.87 14.76
N MET A 12 4.91 -1.36 13.54
CA MET A 12 3.94 -0.46 12.95
C MET A 12 2.55 -1.08 12.82
N LEU A 13 2.46 -2.31 12.33
CA LEU A 13 1.21 -3.06 12.24
C LEU A 13 0.58 -3.30 13.63
N LEU A 14 1.39 -3.67 14.61
CA LEU A 14 0.91 -3.84 15.99
C LEU A 14 0.36 -2.53 16.57
N GLU A 15 1.00 -1.39 16.31
CA GLU A 15 0.52 -0.06 16.73
C GLU A 15 -0.82 0.32 16.07
N GLU A 16 -1.06 -0.15 14.84
CA GLU A 16 -2.30 0.08 14.09
C GLU A 16 -3.42 -0.91 14.45
N GLY A 17 -3.17 -1.85 15.35
CA GLY A 17 -4.16 -2.78 15.88
C GLY A 17 -4.21 -4.12 15.15
N TYR A 18 -3.27 -4.41 14.25
CA TYR A 18 -3.11 -5.77 13.73
C TYR A 18 -2.60 -6.67 14.85
N SER A 19 -3.37 -7.69 15.20
CA SER A 19 -3.00 -8.69 16.22
C SER A 19 -3.02 -10.11 15.69
N ASP A 20 -3.58 -10.32 14.50
CA ASP A 20 -3.62 -11.62 13.85
C ASP A 20 -2.30 -11.88 13.11
N GLU A 21 -1.59 -12.95 13.49
CA GLU A 21 -0.31 -13.30 12.86
C GLU A 21 -0.48 -13.63 11.38
N GLY A 22 -1.62 -14.23 10.99
CA GLY A 22 -1.92 -14.54 9.59
C GLY A 22 -2.08 -13.30 8.73
N GLU A 23 -2.75 -12.26 9.24
CA GLU A 23 -2.85 -10.97 8.56
C GLU A 23 -1.50 -10.27 8.44
N ILE A 24 -0.69 -10.29 9.50
CA ILE A 24 0.66 -9.71 9.48
C ILE A 24 1.56 -10.43 8.45
N ASP A 25 1.53 -11.76 8.43
CA ASP A 25 2.29 -12.55 7.47
C ASP A 25 1.81 -12.31 6.03
N MET A 26 0.50 -12.12 5.83
CA MET A 26 -0.06 -11.76 4.51
C MET A 26 0.50 -10.42 4.02
N ILE A 27 0.57 -9.41 4.89
CA ILE A 27 1.15 -8.10 4.54
C ILE A 27 2.63 -8.25 4.17
N PHE A 28 3.40 -9.05 4.91
CA PHE A 28 4.80 -9.31 4.55
C PHE A 28 4.95 -10.01 3.19
N ASN A 29 4.08 -11.00 2.91
CA ASN A 29 4.05 -11.67 1.61
C ASN A 29 3.70 -10.70 0.47
N GLU A 30 2.76 -9.79 0.70
CA GLU A 30 2.43 -8.74 -0.27
C GLU A 30 3.60 -7.80 -0.50
N LEU A 31 4.25 -7.30 0.55
CA LEU A 31 5.41 -6.40 0.46
C LEU A 31 6.54 -7.02 -0.37
N ASN A 32 6.76 -8.33 -0.27
CA ASN A 32 7.76 -9.06 -1.07
C ASN A 32 7.47 -9.12 -2.57
N ILE A 33 6.26 -8.78 -3.01
CA ILE A 33 5.87 -8.74 -4.43
C ILE A 33 5.52 -7.33 -4.91
N ILE A 34 5.68 -6.31 -4.05
CA ILE A 34 5.40 -4.92 -4.43
C ILE A 34 6.45 -4.39 -5.41
N ASP A 35 5.97 -3.68 -6.42
CA ASP A 35 6.77 -3.03 -7.43
C ASP A 35 7.69 -1.96 -6.81
N ALA A 36 8.93 -1.89 -7.31
CA ALA A 36 9.95 -0.99 -6.74
C ALA A 36 9.57 0.50 -6.86
N SER A 37 8.68 0.86 -7.78
CA SER A 37 8.20 2.23 -7.94
C SER A 37 7.39 2.73 -6.73
N LEU A 38 6.86 1.82 -5.90
CA LEU A 38 6.16 2.14 -4.66
C LEU A 38 7.09 2.32 -3.45
N GLN A 39 8.40 2.17 -3.61
CA GLN A 39 9.37 2.33 -2.50
C GLN A 39 9.19 3.67 -1.77
N ARG A 40 9.10 4.77 -2.52
CA ARG A 40 8.95 6.11 -1.92
C ARG A 40 7.62 6.27 -1.17
N VAL A 41 6.57 5.60 -1.64
CA VAL A 41 5.25 5.62 -0.99
C VAL A 41 5.33 4.88 0.34
N LEU A 42 5.97 3.70 0.36
CA LEU A 42 6.20 2.95 1.59
C LEU A 42 7.10 3.71 2.56
N ASP A 43 8.25 4.20 2.11
CA ASP A 43 9.22 4.91 2.96
C ASP A 43 8.61 6.12 3.66
N ALA A 44 7.81 6.91 2.94
CA ALA A 44 7.10 8.05 3.51
C ALA A 44 6.10 7.61 4.59
N TYR A 45 5.35 6.53 4.33
CA TYR A 45 4.42 6.01 5.32
C TYR A 45 5.14 5.46 6.56
N LEU A 46 6.24 4.72 6.38
CA LEU A 46 7.04 4.18 7.47
C LEU A 46 7.69 5.27 8.33
N ALA A 47 8.04 6.42 7.74
CA ALA A 47 8.69 7.52 8.44
C ALA A 47 7.73 8.28 9.37
N ASP A 48 6.55 8.67 8.88
CA ASP A 48 5.64 9.56 9.63
C ASP A 48 4.16 9.44 9.23
N ARG A 49 3.76 8.34 8.61
CA ARG A 49 2.39 8.08 8.11
C ARG A 49 1.96 8.99 6.97
N THR A 50 2.90 9.67 6.32
CA THR A 50 2.59 10.50 5.16
C THR A 50 2.08 9.63 4.01
N ILE A 51 0.91 9.99 3.48
CA ILE A 51 0.39 9.43 2.23
C ILE A 51 0.82 10.30 1.06
N VAL A 52 1.62 9.74 0.16
CA VAL A 52 2.17 10.46 -1.00
C VAL A 52 1.19 10.37 -2.18
N ASP A 53 0.49 11.46 -2.46
CA ASP A 53 -0.42 11.57 -3.61
C ASP A 53 0.27 11.89 -4.95
N GLU A 54 1.58 12.16 -4.94
CA GLU A 54 2.35 12.38 -6.17
C GLU A 54 2.41 11.11 -7.04
N PHE A 55 2.39 9.93 -6.42
CA PHE A 55 2.36 8.66 -7.14
C PHE A 55 0.93 8.33 -7.58
N LYS A 56 0.74 8.16 -8.89
CA LYS A 56 -0.57 7.85 -9.46
C LYS A 56 -0.47 6.97 -10.70
N VAL A 57 -1.49 6.14 -10.89
CA VAL A 57 -1.68 5.31 -12.09
C VAL A 57 -3.04 5.66 -12.67
N GLU A 58 -3.08 6.18 -13.90
CA GLU A 58 -4.33 6.63 -14.54
C GLU A 58 -5.16 7.62 -13.69
N GLY A 59 -4.52 8.40 -12.82
CA GLY A 59 -5.19 9.32 -11.90
C GLY A 59 -5.57 8.73 -10.53
N LEU A 60 -5.49 7.41 -10.36
CA LEU A 60 -5.68 6.72 -9.08
C LEU A 60 -4.49 6.97 -8.14
N THR A 61 -4.76 7.43 -6.91
CA THR A 61 -3.76 7.60 -5.84
C THR A 61 -4.08 6.71 -4.64
N ILE A 62 -3.14 6.54 -3.70
CA ILE A 62 -3.37 5.81 -2.45
C ILE A 62 -4.54 6.43 -1.66
N ASN A 63 -4.61 7.76 -1.53
CA ASN A 63 -5.72 8.41 -0.82
C ASN A 63 -7.07 8.15 -1.49
N ILE A 64 -7.12 8.12 -2.83
CA ILE A 64 -8.37 7.80 -3.55
C ILE A 64 -8.80 6.37 -3.22
N ILE A 65 -7.88 5.41 -3.24
CA ILE A 65 -8.17 4.01 -2.90
C ILE A 65 -8.68 3.90 -1.46
N MET A 66 -7.94 4.45 -0.49
CA MET A 66 -8.34 4.44 0.93
C MET A 66 -9.73 5.05 1.14
N SER A 67 -10.00 6.19 0.51
CA SER A 67 -11.27 6.90 0.64
C SER A 67 -12.45 6.15 0.00
N LYS A 68 -12.26 5.59 -1.20
CA LYS A 68 -13.31 4.85 -1.92
C LYS A 68 -13.61 3.50 -1.27
N PHE A 69 -12.58 2.74 -0.93
CA PHE A 69 -12.72 1.37 -0.41
C PHE A 69 -12.78 1.30 1.11
N LYS A 70 -12.69 2.44 1.81
CA LYS A 70 -12.70 2.53 3.29
C LYS A 70 -11.69 1.56 3.91
N CYS A 71 -10.50 1.51 3.32
CA CYS A 71 -9.41 0.64 3.74
C CYS A 71 -8.21 1.42 4.28
N ASP A 72 -7.35 0.70 5.00
CA ASP A 72 -6.07 1.19 5.49
C ASP A 72 -5.02 1.32 4.36
N PHE A 73 -3.85 1.85 4.75
CA PHE A 73 -2.72 2.04 3.85
C PHE A 73 -2.24 0.73 3.21
N TRP A 74 -2.13 -0.36 3.98
CA TRP A 74 -1.56 -1.62 3.51
C TRP A 74 -2.40 -2.23 2.39
N LYS A 75 -3.71 -2.29 2.59
CA LYS A 75 -4.65 -2.71 1.56
C LYS A 75 -4.59 -1.78 0.35
N ALA A 76 -4.55 -0.47 0.58
CA ALA A 76 -4.47 0.49 -0.52
C ALA A 76 -3.17 0.36 -1.33
N LEU A 77 -2.06 0.04 -0.68
CA LEU A 77 -0.77 -0.21 -1.31
C LEU A 77 -0.82 -1.46 -2.20
N GLY A 78 -1.48 -2.53 -1.76
CA GLY A 78 -1.71 -3.74 -2.57
C GLY A 78 -2.57 -3.47 -3.82
N PHE A 79 -3.64 -2.68 -3.69
CA PHE A 79 -4.45 -2.23 -4.83
C PHE A 79 -3.63 -1.40 -5.82
N MET A 80 -2.82 -0.48 -5.33
CA MET A 80 -1.94 0.34 -6.16
C MET A 80 -0.93 -0.53 -6.90
N ASN A 81 -0.31 -1.51 -6.22
CA ASN A 81 0.63 -2.44 -6.84
C ASN A 81 -0.01 -3.21 -8.00
N THR A 82 -1.23 -3.71 -7.81
CA THR A 82 -2.00 -4.39 -8.85
C THR A 82 -2.29 -3.45 -10.02
N SER A 83 -2.61 -2.20 -9.72
CA SER A 83 -2.95 -1.16 -10.72
C SER A 83 -1.76 -0.79 -11.61
N ILE A 84 -0.52 -0.86 -11.12
CA ILE A 84 0.69 -0.60 -11.91
C ILE A 84 0.81 -1.56 -13.10
N THR A 85 0.43 -2.83 -12.91
CA THR A 85 0.51 -3.83 -14.00
C THR A 85 -0.79 -3.96 -14.78
N ASN A 86 -1.90 -3.46 -14.23
CA ASN A 86 -3.22 -3.47 -14.85
C ASN A 86 -3.83 -2.07 -14.88
N HIS A 87 -3.41 -1.26 -15.85
CA HIS A 87 -3.89 0.11 -16.03
C HIS A 87 -5.40 0.21 -16.30
N GLN A 88 -5.99 -0.81 -16.94
CA GLN A 88 -7.44 -0.85 -17.17
C GLN A 88 -8.19 -0.96 -15.85
N LEU A 89 -7.74 -1.83 -14.94
CA LEU A 89 -8.27 -1.89 -13.58
C LEU A 89 -8.08 -0.57 -12.84
N ALA A 90 -6.90 0.07 -12.96
CA ALA A 90 -6.63 1.36 -12.33
C ALA A 90 -7.67 2.43 -12.73
N LYS A 91 -7.97 2.49 -14.03
CA LYS A 91 -8.96 3.41 -14.59
C LYS A 91 -10.38 3.09 -14.09
N GLU A 92 -10.77 1.82 -14.07
CA GLU A 92 -12.07 1.40 -13.54
C GLU A 92 -12.22 1.78 -12.06
N LEU A 93 -11.22 1.52 -11.23
CA LEU A 93 -11.23 1.90 -9.81
C LEU A 93 -11.31 3.42 -9.61
N TYR A 94 -10.71 4.20 -10.51
CA TYR A 94 -10.79 5.66 -10.47
C TYR A 94 -12.18 6.18 -10.88
N ASP A 95 -12.78 5.60 -11.91
CA ASP A 95 -14.05 6.04 -12.49
C ASP A 95 -15.29 5.59 -11.68
N MET A 96 -15.18 4.52 -10.87
CA MET A 96 -16.26 3.99 -9.99
C MET A 96 -16.70 4.95 -8.88
#